data_AF-A0A953Q3N8-F1
#
_entry.id   AF-A0A953Q3N8-F1
#
_cell.length_a   1.000
_cell.length_b   1.000
_cell.length_c   1.000
_cell.angle_alpha   90.00
_cell.angle_beta   90.00
_cell.angle_gamma   90.00
#
_symmetry.space_group_name_H-M   'P 1'
#
loop_
_entity.id
_entity.type
_entity.pdbx_description
1 polymer ?
#
loop_
_entity_poly.entity_id
_entity_poly.type
_entity_poly.pdbx_seq_one_letter_code
_entity_poly.pdbx_strand_id
1 'polypeptide(L)'
;MARNGSALSRREVLERCFALGTLTIASQVSPSLVLEAFAQSGTQYRKPTPPNELGPFYKRKAPGSAMLRAPGDPGMPLSVSGKVFNARGDALSNAAVEVWQTDHLGHYDLDGYRYRAQLPADSSAAYKFDSVLPGHYPDRVCQHVHYLVTAPGHKPLVTQLYFATDPVFEGDPDRNFGRDPLIHSRELVRPVLLKGDPQEMQAVVNFDAVLEML
;
A
#
# COMPACT_ATOMS: atom_id res chain seq x y z
N MET A 1 51.14 12.01 6.14
CA MET A 1 50.96 10.99 5.08
C MET A 1 50.01 9.92 5.61
N ALA A 2 48.78 9.95 5.13
CA ALA A 2 47.76 8.97 5.42
C ALA A 2 48.02 7.69 4.60
N ARG A 3 47.83 6.51 5.22
CA ARG A 3 47.62 5.26 4.48
C ARG A 3 46.70 4.33 5.26
N ASN A 4 45.54 4.12 4.65
CA ASN A 4 44.64 2.97 4.68
C ASN A 4 44.20 2.42 6.05
N GLY A 5 43.07 2.95 6.54
CA GLY A 5 42.12 2.11 7.27
C GLY A 5 41.47 1.15 6.27
N SER A 6 41.99 -0.07 6.15
CA SER A 6 41.28 -1.15 5.48
C SER A 6 39.99 -1.42 6.24
N ALA A 7 38.84 -1.39 5.56
CA ALA A 7 37.58 -1.83 6.13
C ALA A 7 37.77 -3.28 6.61
N LEU A 8 37.51 -3.50 7.91
CA LEU A 8 37.70 -4.81 8.54
C LEU A 8 36.81 -5.83 7.82
N SER A 9 37.41 -6.98 7.50
CA SER A 9 36.65 -8.07 6.91
C SER A 9 35.66 -8.65 7.92
N ARG A 10 34.56 -9.25 7.43
CA ARG A 10 33.55 -9.92 8.29
C ARG A 10 34.18 -10.91 9.29
N ARG A 11 35.29 -11.54 8.89
CA ARG A 11 36.04 -12.49 9.71
C ARG A 11 36.82 -11.81 10.85
N GLU A 12 37.44 -10.66 10.60
CA GLU A 12 38.19 -9.92 11.63
C GLU A 12 37.27 -9.30 12.69
N VAL A 13 36.06 -8.86 12.30
CA VAL A 13 35.05 -8.39 13.26
C VAL A 13 34.62 -9.52 14.19
N LEU A 14 34.37 -10.71 13.62
CA LEU A 14 33.99 -11.90 14.39
C LEU A 14 35.10 -12.36 15.36
N GLU A 15 36.36 -12.39 14.92
CA GLU A 15 37.48 -12.77 15.79
C GLU A 15 37.72 -11.77 16.92
N ARG A 16 37.56 -10.46 16.66
CA ARG A 16 37.72 -9.42 17.69
C ARG A 16 36.56 -9.40 18.70
N CYS A 17 35.35 -9.77 18.30
CA CYS A 17 34.20 -9.87 19.20
C CYS A 17 34.29 -11.05 20.18
N PHE A 18 34.99 -12.14 19.84
CA PHE A 18 35.22 -13.25 20.78
C PHE A 18 36.30 -12.94 21.83
N ALA A 19 37.30 -12.12 21.48
CA ALA A 19 38.44 -11.85 22.36
C ALA A 19 38.20 -10.78 23.45
N LEU A 20 37.16 -9.94 23.33
CA LEU A 20 36.95 -8.78 24.21
C LEU A 20 35.69 -8.83 25.09
N GLY A 21 34.90 -9.90 25.02
CA GLY A 21 33.97 -10.30 26.09
C GLY A 21 33.08 -9.21 26.70
N THR A 22 32.70 -8.17 25.96
CA THR A 22 31.80 -7.11 26.46
C THR A 22 30.94 -6.55 25.34
N LEU A 23 29.75 -7.14 25.20
CA LEU A 23 28.60 -6.44 24.67
C LEU A 23 27.66 -6.24 25.87
N THR A 24 27.79 -5.12 26.56
CA THR A 24 26.77 -4.67 27.52
C THR A 24 25.56 -4.17 26.73
N ILE A 25 24.81 -5.12 26.17
CA ILE A 25 23.44 -4.91 25.72
C ILE A 25 22.54 -5.42 26.84
N ALA A 26 21.56 -4.60 27.21
CA ALA A 26 20.51 -4.93 28.16
C ALA A 26 19.97 -6.36 27.92
N SER A 27 19.78 -7.06 29.02
CA SER A 27 19.92 -8.51 29.21
C SER A 27 18.81 -9.42 28.65
N GLN A 28 18.22 -9.15 27.48
CA GLN A 28 17.07 -9.99 27.04
C GLN A 28 17.01 -10.41 25.57
N VAL A 29 18.01 -10.14 24.71
CA VAL A 29 17.96 -10.67 23.33
C VAL A 29 19.24 -11.43 23.03
N SER A 30 19.10 -12.71 22.63
CA SER A 30 20.26 -13.52 22.28
C SER A 30 20.90 -12.97 20.99
N PRO A 31 22.25 -12.97 20.88
CA PRO A 31 22.93 -12.60 19.65
C PRO A 31 22.52 -13.44 18.45
N SER A 32 22.12 -14.71 18.67
CA SER A 32 21.61 -15.59 17.62
C SER A 32 20.24 -15.14 17.10
N LEU A 33 19.32 -14.68 17.96
CA LEU A 33 18.03 -14.11 17.55
C LEU A 33 18.22 -12.81 16.77
N VAL A 34 19.19 -11.99 17.17
CA VAL A 34 19.55 -10.77 16.42
C VAL A 34 20.12 -11.15 15.05
N LEU A 35 21.04 -12.12 14.99
CA LEU A 35 21.63 -12.58 13.73
C LEU A 35 20.61 -13.27 12.83
N GLU A 36 19.70 -14.07 13.38
CA GLU A 36 18.57 -14.68 12.67
C GLU A 36 17.58 -13.62 12.20
N ALA A 37 17.26 -12.59 12.99
CA ALA A 37 16.43 -11.48 12.56
C ALA A 37 17.08 -10.69 11.41
N PHE A 38 18.40 -10.46 11.47
CA PHE A 38 19.16 -9.85 10.36
C PHE A 38 19.26 -10.77 9.14
N ALA A 39 19.37 -12.08 9.33
CA ALA A 39 19.44 -13.06 8.25
C ALA A 39 18.06 -13.36 7.62
N GLN A 40 16.98 -13.31 8.40
CA GLN A 40 15.59 -13.39 7.95
C GLN A 40 15.09 -12.06 7.37
N SER A 41 15.76 -10.94 7.67
CA SER A 41 15.65 -9.67 6.92
C SER A 41 16.28 -9.76 5.52
N GLY A 42 16.16 -10.92 4.86
CA GLY A 42 16.39 -11.04 3.43
C GLY A 42 15.32 -10.22 2.72
N THR A 43 15.69 -9.01 2.34
CA THR A 43 14.92 -8.09 1.51
C THR A 43 14.57 -8.81 0.19
N GLN A 44 13.39 -9.43 0.12
CA GLN A 44 12.91 -10.04 -1.11
C GLN A 44 12.50 -8.92 -2.06
N TYR A 45 13.11 -8.92 -3.25
CA TYR A 45 12.72 -8.01 -4.32
C TYR A 45 11.20 -8.04 -4.51
N ARG A 46 10.59 -6.87 -4.41
CA ARG A 46 9.17 -6.66 -4.69
C ARG A 46 9.05 -5.95 -6.02
N LYS A 47 8.24 -6.51 -6.92
CA LYS A 47 7.90 -5.83 -8.18
C LYS A 47 7.20 -4.50 -7.85
N PRO A 48 7.64 -3.36 -8.42
CA PRO A 48 6.95 -2.09 -8.26
C PRO A 48 5.50 -2.18 -8.70
N THR A 49 4.61 -1.52 -7.96
CA THR A 49 3.19 -1.47 -8.31
C THR A 49 3.04 -0.73 -9.65
N PRO A 50 2.34 -1.30 -10.63
CA PRO A 50 2.14 -0.66 -11.93
C PRO A 50 1.50 0.72 -11.78
N PRO A 51 1.99 1.75 -12.50
CA PRO A 51 1.34 3.04 -12.52
C PRO A 51 -0.01 2.96 -13.25
N ASN A 52 -0.87 3.94 -13.04
CA ASN A 52 -2.10 4.15 -13.80
C ASN A 52 -2.40 5.66 -13.88
N GLU A 53 -3.40 6.04 -14.68
CA GLU A 53 -3.76 7.45 -14.86
C GLU A 53 -4.25 8.11 -13.57
N LEU A 54 -3.89 9.39 -13.40
CA LEU A 54 -4.41 10.24 -12.32
C LEU A 54 -5.92 10.50 -12.48
N GLY A 55 -6.41 10.53 -13.72
CA GLY A 55 -7.76 10.97 -14.02
C GLY A 55 -7.98 12.46 -13.75
N PRO A 56 -9.16 13.01 -14.13
CA PRO A 56 -9.40 14.45 -14.11
C PRO A 56 -9.86 14.97 -12.74
N PHE A 57 -10.19 14.09 -11.79
CA PHE A 57 -10.89 14.45 -10.56
C PHE A 57 -10.00 14.49 -9.33
N TYR A 58 -8.66 14.49 -9.45
CA TYR A 58 -7.78 14.62 -8.30
C TYR A 58 -7.92 16.01 -7.64
N LYS A 59 -8.03 16.04 -6.30
CA LYS A 59 -8.07 17.26 -5.48
C LYS A 59 -7.01 17.19 -4.38
N ARG A 60 -6.11 18.18 -4.35
CA ARG A 60 -5.11 18.31 -3.28
C ARG A 60 -5.77 18.67 -1.95
N LYS A 61 -5.04 18.42 -0.86
CA LYS A 61 -5.42 18.79 0.52
C LYS A 61 -6.70 18.11 1.01
N ALA A 62 -6.91 16.86 0.60
CA ALA A 62 -7.96 16.03 1.19
C ALA A 62 -7.72 15.88 2.71
N PRO A 63 -8.79 15.78 3.52
CA PRO A 63 -8.67 15.63 4.96
C PRO A 63 -7.98 14.31 5.34
N GLY A 64 -7.34 14.29 6.51
CA GLY A 64 -6.63 13.12 7.03
C GLY A 64 -7.50 12.08 7.75
N SER A 65 -8.77 11.95 7.35
CA SER A 65 -9.70 10.99 7.99
C SER A 65 -9.60 9.63 7.30
N ALA A 66 -9.43 8.56 8.09
CA ALA A 66 -9.55 7.18 7.60
C ALA A 66 -11.00 6.73 7.42
N MET A 67 -11.98 7.48 7.93
CA MET A 67 -13.41 7.22 7.70
C MET A 67 -13.91 8.18 6.62
N LEU A 68 -14.07 7.65 5.41
CA LEU A 68 -14.46 8.40 4.20
C LEU A 68 -15.97 8.40 3.99
N ARG A 69 -16.67 7.37 4.49
CA ARG A 69 -18.13 7.27 4.51
C ARG A 69 -18.71 7.91 5.76
N ALA A 70 -19.84 8.58 5.64
CA ALA A 70 -20.65 8.99 6.78
C ALA A 70 -21.63 7.87 7.20
N PRO A 71 -22.13 7.88 8.45
CA PRO A 71 -23.24 7.03 8.85
C PRO A 71 -24.45 7.22 7.92
N GLY A 72 -25.03 6.12 7.45
CA GLY A 72 -26.16 6.14 6.52
C GLY A 72 -25.80 6.34 5.05
N ASP A 73 -24.51 6.49 4.71
CA ASP A 73 -24.10 6.53 3.31
C ASP A 73 -24.56 5.28 2.56
N PRO A 74 -25.24 5.44 1.41
CA PRO A 74 -25.69 4.33 0.60
C PRO A 74 -24.52 3.59 -0.04
N GLY A 75 -24.76 2.32 -0.37
CA GLY A 75 -23.76 1.43 -0.97
C GLY A 75 -23.09 0.49 0.04
N MET A 76 -22.45 -0.54 -0.51
CA MET A 76 -21.80 -1.58 0.26
C MET A 76 -20.63 -1.01 1.09
N PRO A 77 -20.57 -1.19 2.41
CA PRO A 77 -19.41 -0.82 3.20
C PRO A 77 -18.13 -1.47 2.67
N LEU A 78 -17.07 -0.67 2.55
CA LEU A 78 -15.76 -1.09 2.05
C LEU A 78 -14.68 -0.72 3.09
N SER A 79 -13.89 -1.69 3.51
CA SER A 79 -12.65 -1.47 4.26
C SER A 79 -11.47 -1.82 3.35
N VAL A 80 -10.58 -0.87 3.12
CA VAL A 80 -9.32 -1.09 2.37
C VAL A 80 -8.14 -0.94 3.31
N SER A 81 -7.19 -1.86 3.25
CA SER A 81 -5.92 -1.74 3.97
C SER A 81 -4.74 -2.22 3.13
N GLY A 82 -3.54 -1.79 3.51
CA GLY A 82 -2.34 -2.23 2.84
C GLY A 82 -1.09 -1.73 3.56
N LYS A 83 0.06 -2.09 3.00
CA LYS A 83 1.35 -1.57 3.41
C LYS A 83 2.09 -0.95 2.24
N VAL A 84 2.96 0.00 2.55
CA VAL A 84 3.83 0.64 1.56
C VAL A 84 5.25 0.08 1.68
N PHE A 85 5.82 -0.34 0.56
CA PHE A 85 7.17 -0.87 0.46
C PHE A 85 7.96 -0.17 -0.64
N ASN A 86 9.28 -0.36 -0.67
CA ASN A 86 10.09 -0.11 -1.86
C ASN A 86 10.36 -1.42 -2.63
N ALA A 87 10.99 -1.33 -3.81
CA ALA A 87 11.34 -2.48 -4.63
C ALA A 87 12.34 -3.47 -4.00
N ARG A 88 13.09 -3.04 -2.96
CA ARG A 88 13.93 -3.95 -2.17
C ARG A 88 13.11 -4.77 -1.17
N GLY A 89 11.88 -4.34 -0.86
CA GLY A 89 11.02 -4.97 0.13
C GLY A 89 11.07 -4.28 1.49
N ASP A 90 11.76 -3.16 1.62
CA ASP A 90 11.77 -2.37 2.85
C ASP A 90 10.41 -1.70 3.04
N ALA A 91 9.88 -1.77 4.26
CA ALA A 91 8.62 -1.11 4.63
C ALA A 91 8.85 0.42 4.81
N LEU A 92 7.98 1.25 4.22
CA LEU A 92 8.11 2.70 4.19
C LEU A 92 7.14 3.39 5.17
N SER A 93 7.53 3.51 6.43
CA SER A 93 6.73 4.13 7.50
C SER A 93 6.57 5.65 7.40
N ASN A 94 7.27 6.30 6.46
CA ASN A 94 7.17 7.73 6.16
C ASN A 94 6.45 8.00 4.83
N ALA A 95 5.75 7.01 4.28
CA ALA A 95 4.94 7.18 3.09
C ALA A 95 3.64 7.93 3.39
N ALA A 96 3.13 8.66 2.41
CA ALA A 96 1.79 9.23 2.40
C ALA A 96 0.98 8.60 1.27
N VAL A 97 -0.26 8.24 1.58
CA VAL A 97 -1.22 7.61 0.68
C VAL A 97 -2.42 8.54 0.52
N GLU A 98 -2.57 9.14 -0.65
CA GLU A 98 -3.77 9.88 -1.03
C GLU A 98 -4.71 8.98 -1.82
N VAL A 99 -5.99 8.98 -1.45
CA VAL A 99 -7.02 8.19 -2.13
C VAL A 99 -8.21 9.06 -2.51
N TRP A 100 -8.81 8.76 -3.66
CA TRP A 100 -10.08 9.35 -4.09
C TRP A 100 -10.87 8.36 -4.93
N GLN A 101 -12.18 8.42 -4.81
CA GLN A 101 -13.11 7.58 -5.55
C GLN A 101 -14.45 8.28 -5.72
N THR A 102 -15.34 7.64 -6.45
CA THR A 102 -16.76 7.99 -6.55
C THR A 102 -17.55 7.49 -5.33
N ASP A 103 -18.78 7.98 -5.21
CA ASP A 103 -19.81 7.31 -4.43
C ASP A 103 -20.26 5.99 -5.09
N HIS A 104 -21.21 5.29 -4.45
CA HIS A 104 -21.77 4.03 -4.94
C HIS A 104 -22.51 4.12 -6.29
N LEU A 105 -22.85 5.32 -6.79
CA LEU A 105 -23.51 5.54 -8.08
C LEU A 105 -22.54 6.03 -9.16
N GLY A 106 -21.26 6.21 -8.84
CA GLY A 106 -20.27 6.69 -9.81
C GLY A 106 -20.12 8.20 -9.85
N HIS A 107 -20.59 8.94 -8.84
CA HIS A 107 -20.42 10.39 -8.80
C HIS A 107 -19.24 10.78 -7.92
N TYR A 108 -18.38 11.66 -8.44
CA TYR A 108 -17.36 12.33 -7.64
C TYR A 108 -17.97 13.51 -6.89
N ASP A 109 -17.58 13.69 -5.63
CA ASP A 109 -17.80 14.95 -4.94
C ASP A 109 -16.83 16.01 -5.50
N LEU A 110 -17.38 16.95 -6.26
CA LEU A 110 -16.66 18.05 -6.90
C LEU A 110 -16.58 19.29 -6.01
N ASP A 111 -17.58 19.49 -5.15
CA ASP A 111 -17.68 20.65 -4.26
C ASP A 111 -16.85 20.44 -2.99
N GLY A 112 -16.97 19.26 -2.38
CA GLY A 112 -16.33 18.89 -1.12
C GLY A 112 -15.18 17.90 -1.25
N TYR A 113 -14.99 17.09 -0.20
CA TYR A 113 -13.95 16.06 -0.13
C TYR A 113 -14.50 14.68 0.27
N ARG A 114 -15.80 14.42 0.08
CA ARG A 114 -16.36 13.09 0.34
C ARG A 114 -15.62 12.04 -0.47
N TYR A 115 -15.36 10.91 0.17
CA TYR A 115 -14.60 9.79 -0.41
C TYR A 115 -13.18 10.15 -0.88
N ARG A 116 -12.54 11.11 -0.19
CA ARG A 116 -11.13 11.48 -0.40
C ARG A 116 -10.40 11.54 0.92
N ALA A 117 -9.16 11.08 0.95
CA ALA A 117 -8.32 11.19 2.13
C ALA A 117 -6.84 11.31 1.79
N GLN A 118 -6.09 11.93 2.70
CA GLN A 118 -4.64 11.87 2.74
C GLN A 118 -4.21 11.16 4.03
N LEU A 119 -3.67 9.95 3.91
CA LEU A 119 -3.39 9.06 5.03
C LEU A 119 -1.87 8.87 5.15
N PRO A 120 -1.23 9.26 6.27
CA PRO A 120 0.13 8.84 6.53
C PRO A 120 0.16 7.33 6.77
N ALA A 121 1.19 6.65 6.26
CA ALA A 121 1.50 5.30 6.69
C ALA A 121 1.92 5.33 8.16
N ASP A 122 1.54 4.32 8.93
CA ASP A 122 1.92 4.20 10.33
C ASP A 122 3.37 3.70 10.52
N SER A 123 3.80 3.52 11.76
CA SER A 123 5.15 3.02 12.09
C SER A 123 5.44 1.62 11.53
N SER A 124 4.41 0.85 11.17
CA SER A 124 4.50 -0.46 10.51
C SER A 124 4.37 -0.39 8.98
N ALA A 125 4.42 0.83 8.43
CA ALA A 125 4.17 1.19 7.04
C ALA A 125 2.75 0.84 6.54
N ALA A 126 1.80 0.64 7.45
CA ALA A 126 0.44 0.28 7.10
C ALA A 126 -0.45 1.51 6.93
N TYR A 127 -1.47 1.38 6.09
CA TYR A 127 -2.56 2.32 5.95
C TYR A 127 -3.89 1.57 5.93
N LYS A 128 -4.96 2.23 6.36
CA LYS A 128 -6.33 1.73 6.30
C LYS A 128 -7.30 2.87 6.12
N PHE A 129 -8.38 2.63 5.37
CA PHE A 129 -9.55 3.48 5.36
C PHE A 129 -10.84 2.68 5.17
N ASP A 130 -11.95 3.25 5.65
CA ASP A 130 -13.31 2.76 5.52
C ASP A 130 -14.11 3.72 4.64
N SER A 131 -14.80 3.18 3.63
CA SER A 131 -15.51 3.89 2.56
C SER A 131 -16.74 3.07 2.13
N VAL A 132 -17.29 3.38 0.96
CA VAL A 132 -18.27 2.55 0.25
C VAL A 132 -17.61 1.97 -1.01
N LEU A 133 -18.08 0.80 -1.47
CA LEU A 133 -17.67 0.29 -2.77
C LEU A 133 -18.10 1.30 -3.85
N PRO A 134 -17.16 1.82 -4.68
CA PRO A 134 -17.47 2.85 -5.65
C PRO A 134 -18.37 2.30 -6.77
N GLY A 135 -19.22 3.15 -7.32
CA GLY A 135 -19.96 2.87 -8.55
C GLY A 135 -19.12 3.14 -9.80
N HIS A 136 -19.59 2.60 -10.93
CA HIS A 136 -19.04 2.90 -12.25
C HIS A 136 -19.34 4.36 -12.58
N TYR A 137 -18.33 5.14 -13.00
CA TYR A 137 -18.58 6.46 -13.57
C TYR A 137 -18.44 6.44 -15.10
N PRO A 138 -19.11 7.37 -15.80
CA PRO A 138 -19.00 7.47 -17.26
C PRO A 138 -17.55 7.47 -17.73
N ASP A 139 -17.28 6.83 -18.87
CA ASP A 139 -15.94 6.68 -19.47
C ASP A 139 -14.97 5.72 -18.76
N ARG A 140 -15.43 4.98 -17.75
CA ARG A 140 -14.67 3.89 -17.13
C ARG A 140 -15.46 2.60 -17.11
N VAL A 141 -14.77 1.50 -17.42
CA VAL A 141 -15.39 0.17 -17.52
C VAL A 141 -15.55 -0.54 -16.19
N CYS A 142 -14.80 -0.17 -15.15
CA CYS A 142 -14.78 -0.86 -13.87
C CYS A 142 -14.78 0.11 -12.68
N GLN A 143 -15.31 -0.36 -11.55
CA GLN A 143 -15.16 0.24 -10.23
C GLN A 143 -13.69 0.34 -9.85
N HIS A 144 -13.28 1.49 -9.30
CA HIS A 144 -11.92 1.68 -8.84
C HIS A 144 -11.77 2.74 -7.76
N VAL A 145 -10.66 2.65 -7.04
CA VAL A 145 -10.17 3.69 -6.13
C VAL A 145 -8.84 4.18 -6.68
N HIS A 146 -8.69 5.49 -6.84
CA HIS A 146 -7.41 6.06 -7.23
C HIS A 146 -6.48 6.20 -6.04
N TYR A 147 -5.18 6.12 -6.34
CA TYR A 147 -4.08 6.25 -5.39
C TYR A 147 -3.03 7.22 -5.90
N LEU A 148 -2.52 8.05 -5.01
CA LEU A 148 -1.23 8.73 -5.13
C LEU A 148 -0.41 8.39 -3.88
N VAL A 149 0.69 7.65 -4.07
CA VAL A 149 1.57 7.21 -2.99
C VAL A 149 2.92 7.89 -3.14
N THR A 150 3.39 8.50 -2.06
CA THR A 150 4.67 9.22 -2.03
C THR A 150 5.49 8.83 -0.81
N ALA A 151 6.81 8.83 -0.94
CA ALA A 151 7.74 8.68 0.17
C ALA A 151 9.05 9.42 -0.15
N PRO A 152 9.75 9.99 0.85
CA PRO A 152 11.07 10.57 0.64
C PRO A 152 12.04 9.62 -0.06
N GLY A 153 12.77 10.08 -1.07
CA GLY A 153 13.73 9.26 -1.82
C GLY A 153 13.13 8.31 -2.85
N HIS A 154 11.82 8.38 -3.09
CA HIS A 154 11.10 7.49 -4.01
C HIS A 154 10.35 8.28 -5.08
N LYS A 155 10.12 7.66 -6.24
CA LYS A 155 9.27 8.23 -7.29
C LYS A 155 7.81 8.21 -6.80
N PRO A 156 7.04 9.31 -6.94
CA PRO A 156 5.60 9.28 -6.72
C PRO A 156 4.93 8.22 -7.60
N LEU A 157 4.07 7.41 -7.00
CA LEU A 157 3.25 6.42 -7.71
C LEU A 157 1.81 6.92 -7.81
N VAL A 158 1.36 7.17 -9.03
CA VAL A 158 -0.08 7.29 -9.32
C VAL A 158 -0.55 5.93 -9.81
N THR A 159 -1.61 5.38 -9.22
CA THR A 159 -2.16 4.08 -9.61
C THR A 159 -3.64 3.98 -9.24
N GLN A 160 -4.25 2.82 -9.52
CA GLN A 160 -5.65 2.53 -9.23
C GLN A 160 -5.79 1.13 -8.65
N LEU A 161 -6.75 0.95 -7.76
CA LEU A 161 -7.23 -0.32 -7.23
C LEU A 161 -8.53 -0.69 -7.94
N TYR A 162 -8.61 -1.88 -8.54
CA TYR A 162 -9.83 -2.45 -9.09
C TYR A 162 -10.32 -3.65 -8.26
N PHE A 163 -11.61 -3.94 -8.34
CA PHE A 163 -12.28 -4.95 -7.53
C PHE A 163 -12.68 -6.15 -8.38
N ALA A 164 -12.23 -7.35 -8.03
CA ALA A 164 -12.58 -8.57 -8.78
C ALA A 164 -14.09 -8.89 -8.79
N THR A 165 -14.85 -8.30 -7.88
CA THR A 165 -16.32 -8.38 -7.83
C THR A 165 -17.01 -7.53 -8.87
N ASP A 166 -16.28 -6.66 -9.58
CA ASP A 166 -16.83 -5.94 -10.71
C ASP A 166 -17.31 -6.94 -11.79
N PRO A 167 -18.51 -6.74 -12.38
CA PRO A 167 -19.03 -7.62 -13.41
C PRO A 167 -18.06 -7.85 -14.59
N VAL A 168 -17.20 -6.88 -14.92
CA VAL A 168 -16.21 -7.02 -15.99
C VAL A 168 -15.25 -8.19 -15.73
N PHE A 169 -14.90 -8.47 -14.49
CA PHE A 169 -13.96 -9.55 -14.15
C PHE A 169 -14.66 -10.88 -13.88
N GLU A 170 -16.00 -10.94 -13.88
CA GLU A 170 -16.76 -12.18 -13.67
C GLU A 170 -16.41 -12.90 -12.34
N GLY A 171 -15.99 -12.16 -11.31
CA GLY A 171 -15.54 -12.72 -10.03
C GLY A 171 -14.12 -13.31 -10.04
N ASP A 172 -13.43 -13.27 -11.18
CA ASP A 172 -12.08 -13.82 -11.36
C ASP A 172 -11.11 -12.68 -11.72
N PRO A 173 -10.19 -12.31 -10.82
CA PRO A 173 -9.27 -11.21 -11.07
C PRO A 173 -8.35 -11.44 -12.28
N ASP A 174 -8.17 -12.68 -12.73
CA ASP A 174 -7.38 -13.06 -13.90
C ASP A 174 -8.13 -12.92 -15.23
N ARG A 175 -9.43 -12.60 -15.21
CA ARG A 175 -10.24 -12.40 -16.43
C ARG A 175 -10.29 -10.95 -16.82
N ASN A 176 -10.35 -10.70 -18.13
CA ASN A 176 -10.71 -9.41 -18.76
C ASN A 176 -9.90 -8.16 -18.35
N PHE A 177 -8.89 -8.27 -17.48
CA PHE A 177 -8.05 -7.18 -16.99
C PHE A 177 -7.18 -6.52 -18.06
N GLY A 178 -7.19 -6.98 -19.32
CA GLY A 178 -6.47 -6.36 -20.44
C GLY A 178 -7.38 -6.01 -21.61
N ARG A 179 -8.71 -6.07 -21.44
CA ARG A 179 -9.68 -5.72 -22.48
C ARG A 179 -9.92 -4.22 -22.59
N ASP A 180 -9.63 -3.48 -21.53
CA ASP A 180 -9.71 -2.02 -21.48
C ASP A 180 -8.29 -1.45 -21.39
N PRO A 181 -7.95 -0.39 -22.14
CA PRO A 181 -6.59 0.16 -22.14
C PRO A 181 -6.13 0.72 -20.79
N LEU A 182 -7.06 1.07 -19.89
CA LEU A 182 -6.77 1.62 -18.56
C LEU A 182 -6.44 0.52 -17.56
N ILE A 183 -7.03 -0.66 -17.71
CA ILE A 183 -6.70 -1.83 -16.90
C ILE A 183 -5.65 -2.58 -17.71
N HIS A 184 -4.38 -2.31 -17.42
CA HIS A 184 -3.27 -2.93 -18.17
C HIS A 184 -2.44 -3.88 -17.28
N SER A 185 -2.83 -4.07 -16.02
CA SER A 185 -2.15 -4.98 -15.12
C SER A 185 -3.10 -5.70 -14.18
N ARG A 186 -3.01 -7.03 -14.23
CA ARG A 186 -3.64 -7.97 -13.32
C ARG A 186 -3.40 -7.66 -11.84
N GLU A 187 -2.23 -7.12 -11.50
CA GLU A 187 -1.84 -6.88 -10.11
C GLU A 187 -2.71 -5.80 -9.43
N LEU A 188 -3.35 -4.93 -10.22
CA LEU A 188 -4.25 -3.88 -9.75
C LEU A 188 -5.67 -4.40 -9.45
N VAL A 189 -6.03 -5.59 -9.95
CA VAL A 189 -7.33 -6.22 -9.69
C VAL A 189 -7.24 -7.10 -8.45
N ARG A 190 -7.97 -6.73 -7.39
CA ARG A 190 -7.88 -7.37 -6.08
C ARG A 190 -9.13 -8.17 -5.74
N PRO A 191 -8.97 -9.37 -5.12
CA PRO A 191 -10.10 -10.10 -4.58
C PRO A 191 -10.77 -9.28 -3.47
N VAL A 192 -12.09 -9.41 -3.36
CA VAL A 192 -12.88 -8.78 -2.30
C VAL A 192 -13.42 -9.87 -1.39
N LEU A 193 -13.15 -9.74 -0.10
CA LEU A 193 -13.68 -10.62 0.92
C LEU A 193 -14.91 -9.98 1.55
N LEU A 194 -16.01 -10.71 1.62
CA LEU A 194 -17.19 -10.27 2.37
C LEU A 194 -17.06 -10.77 3.81
N LYS A 195 -17.15 -9.86 4.78
CA LYS A 195 -17.09 -10.16 6.22
C LYS A 195 -18.33 -9.64 6.93
N GLY A 196 -18.65 -10.23 8.08
CA GLY A 196 -19.80 -9.86 8.90
C GLY A 196 -21.03 -10.70 8.62
N ASP A 197 -22.08 -10.46 9.39
CA ASP A 197 -23.38 -11.11 9.21
C ASP A 197 -24.10 -10.55 7.98
N PRO A 198 -25.06 -11.28 7.38
CA PRO A 198 -25.74 -10.84 6.15
C PRO A 198 -26.41 -9.45 6.22
N GLN A 199 -26.77 -8.98 7.41
CA GLN A 199 -27.38 -7.65 7.62
C GLN A 199 -26.35 -6.53 7.80
N GLU A 200 -25.10 -6.86 8.15
CA GLU A 200 -24.02 -5.91 8.47
C GLU A 200 -22.75 -6.25 7.67
N MET A 201 -22.95 -6.67 6.42
CA MET A 201 -21.88 -7.18 5.58
C MET A 201 -20.95 -6.04 5.13
N GLN A 202 -19.65 -6.30 5.15
CA GLN A 202 -18.61 -5.38 4.72
C GLN A 202 -17.70 -6.05 3.68
N ALA A 203 -17.44 -5.35 2.59
CA ALA A 203 -16.39 -5.68 1.63
C ALA A 203 -15.02 -5.31 2.21
N VAL A 204 -14.06 -6.23 2.13
CA VAL A 204 -12.70 -6.05 2.66
C VAL A 204 -11.69 -6.35 1.57
N VAL A 205 -10.78 -5.41 1.33
CA VAL A 205 -9.78 -5.49 0.26
C VAL A 205 -8.40 -5.13 0.80
N ASN A 206 -7.39 -5.87 0.35
CA ASN A 206 -6.00 -5.55 0.63
C ASN A 206 -5.26 -5.09 -0.64
N PHE A 207 -4.54 -3.98 -0.53
CA PHE A 207 -3.75 -3.38 -1.61
C PHE A 207 -2.40 -2.85 -1.10
N ASP A 208 -1.34 -3.64 -1.25
CA ASP A 208 0.02 -3.17 -0.95
C ASP A 208 0.56 -2.32 -2.11
N ALA A 209 1.24 -1.22 -1.77
CA ALA A 209 1.89 -0.35 -2.74
C ALA A 209 3.41 -0.51 -2.66
N VAL A 210 4.06 -0.67 -3.82
CA VAL A 210 5.51 -0.82 -3.93
C VAL A 210 6.06 0.32 -4.79
N LEU A 211 6.82 1.21 -4.16
CA LEU A 211 7.42 2.38 -4.81
C LEU A 211 8.78 2.05 -5.45
N GLU A 212 9.05 2.71 -6.57
CA GLU A 212 10.40 2.79 -7.13
C GLU A 212 11.25 3.81 -6.36
N MET A 213 12.53 3.51 -6.17
CA MET A 213 13.50 4.49 -5.68
C MET A 213 13.83 5.51 -6.78
N LEU A 214 14.25 6.72 -6.39
CA LEU A 214 14.74 7.76 -7.32
C LEU A 214 16.06 7.35 -8.00
#